data_AF-A0A0U5GA19-F1
#
_entry.id   AF-A0A0U5GA19-F1
#
_cell.length_a   1.000
_cell.length_b   1.000
_cell.length_c   1.000
_cell.angle_alpha   90.00
_cell.angle_beta   90.00
_cell.angle_gamma   90.00
#
_symmetry.space_group_name_H-M   'P 1'
#
loop_
_entity.id
_entity.type
_entity.pdbx_description
1 polymer ?
#
loop_
_entity_poly.entity_id
_entity_poly.type
_entity_poly.pdbx_seq_one_letter_code
_entity_poly.pdbx_strand_id
1 'polypeptide(L)' 'MRPLPASDRGSPRVIFIEQLAELIGKTPATIRTFVSKDRYRHLIPEPFKMPHSRRLCWYEHEVVAWIEQNRRGLQ' A
#
# COMPACT_ATOMS: atom_id res chain seq x y z
N MET A 1 -25.52 -2.86 24.91
CA MET A 1 -24.97 -2.76 23.54
C MET A 1 -23.51 -2.36 23.63
N ARG A 2 -22.60 -3.12 23.04
CA ARG A 2 -21.16 -2.84 23.06
C ARG A 2 -20.87 -1.87 21.90
N PRO A 3 -20.34 -0.66 22.13
CA PRO A 3 -19.99 0.21 21.02
C PRO A 3 -18.91 -0.49 20.20
N LEU A 4 -19.18 -0.68 18.90
CA LEU A 4 -18.17 -1.08 17.94
C LEU A 4 -17.03 -0.03 18.01
N PRO A 5 -15.75 -0.43 18.01
CA PRO A 5 -14.68 0.54 17.99
C PRO A 5 -14.95 1.43 16.77
N ALA A 6 -15.13 2.73 17.03
CA ALA A 6 -15.17 3.72 15.97
C ALA A 6 -13.98 3.41 15.08
N SER A 7 -14.25 2.94 13.85
CA SER A 7 -13.19 2.83 12.84
C SER A 7 -12.44 4.14 12.93
N ASP A 8 -11.15 4.05 13.21
CA ASP A 8 -10.25 5.17 13.35
C ASP A 8 -10.36 6.02 12.07
N ARG A 9 -11.33 6.94 12.04
CA ARG A 9 -11.48 7.99 11.03
C ARG A 9 -10.47 9.09 11.34
N GLY A 10 -9.28 8.68 11.75
CA GLY A 10 -8.26 9.45 12.42
C GLY A 10 -7.01 9.49 11.57
N SER A 11 -7.06 10.25 10.48
CA SER A 11 -5.96 10.54 9.56
C SER A 11 -5.51 9.35 8.68
N PRO A 12 -5.20 9.60 7.39
CA PRO A 12 -4.71 8.55 6.52
C PRO A 12 -3.34 8.06 7.01
N ARG A 13 -3.25 6.77 7.38
CA ARG A 13 -1.99 6.15 7.78
C ARG A 13 -1.06 6.01 6.58
N VAL A 14 0.14 6.55 6.72
CA VAL A 14 1.20 6.41 5.73
C VAL A 14 2.05 5.18 6.04
N ILE A 15 2.26 4.33 5.04
CA ILE A 15 3.11 3.15 5.11
C ILE A 15 4.28 3.24 4.14
N PHE A 16 5.33 2.48 4.43
CA PHE A 16 6.55 2.42 3.60
C PHE A 16 6.73 1.04 2.96
N ILE A 17 7.83 0.88 2.23
CA ILE A 17 8.17 -0.33 1.45
C ILE A 17 8.07 -1.59 2.31
N GLU A 18 8.56 -1.55 3.54
CA GLU A 18 8.61 -2.69 4.45
C GLU A 18 7.19 -3.18 4.78
N GLN A 19 6.30 -2.27 5.17
CA GLN A 19 4.90 -2.57 5.50
C GLN A 19 4.09 -2.95 4.25
N LEU A 20 4.34 -2.31 3.12
CA LEU A 20 3.70 -2.68 1.85
C LEU A 20 4.06 -4.12 1.47
N ALA A 21 5.32 -4.50 1.67
CA ALA A 21 5.80 -5.85 1.38
C ALA A 21 5.06 -6.89 2.23
N GLU A 22 4.84 -6.62 3.52
CA GLU A 22 4.05 -7.47 4.41
C GLU A 22 2.60 -7.60 3.93
N LEU A 23 1.94 -6.49 3.56
CA LEU A 23 0.54 -6.49 3.12
C LEU A 23 0.31 -7.24 1.80
N ILE A 24 1.25 -7.15 0.85
CA ILE A 24 1.15 -7.82 -0.46
C ILE A 24 1.75 -9.25 -0.39
N GLY A 25 2.40 -9.64 0.70
CA GLY A 25 3.07 -10.93 0.84
C GLY A 25 4.31 -11.06 -0.06
N LYS A 26 5.10 -9.98 -0.16
CA LYS A 26 6.36 -9.91 -0.93
C LYS A 26 7.52 -9.50 -0.04
N THR A 27 8.72 -9.48 -0.58
CA THR A 27 9.90 -8.95 0.12
C THR A 27 10.08 -7.46 -0.18
N PRO A 28 10.67 -6.67 0.74
CA PRO A 28 11.00 -5.27 0.49
C PRO A 28 11.88 -5.08 -0.77
N ALA A 29 12.77 -6.02 -1.06
CA ALA A 29 13.62 -6.01 -2.27
C ALA A 29 12.79 -6.16 -3.55
N THR A 30 11.78 -7.02 -3.53
CA THR A 30 10.83 -7.18 -4.64
C THR A 30 10.05 -5.88 -4.87
N ILE A 31 9.53 -5.26 -3.82
CA ILE A 31 8.81 -3.98 -3.93
C ILE A 31 9.71 -2.88 -4.52
N ARG A 32 10.97 -2.76 -4.06
CA ARG A 32 11.94 -1.82 -4.65
C ARG A 32 12.14 -2.06 -6.15
N THR A 33 12.21 -3.32 -6.57
CA THR A 33 12.30 -3.69 -7.98
C THR A 33 11.06 -3.30 -8.76
N PHE A 34 9.87 -3.49 -8.17
CA PHE A 34 8.59 -3.15 -8.79
C PHE A 34 8.42 -1.65 -8.98
N VAL A 35 8.82 -0.83 -8.00
CA VAL A 35 8.79 0.62 -8.16
C VAL A 35 9.82 1.10 -9.19
N SER A 36 11.00 0.48 -9.25
CA SER A 36 12.08 0.95 -10.14
C SER A 36 11.87 0.61 -11.61
N LYS A 37 11.04 -0.38 -11.94
CA LYS A 37 10.84 -0.86 -13.32
C LYS A 37 9.40 -0.63 -13.75
N ASP A 38 9.17 0.24 -14.72
CA ASP A 38 7.82 0.55 -15.21
C ASP A 38 6.99 -0.67 -15.61
N ARG A 39 7.65 -1.71 -16.17
CA ARG A 39 6.99 -2.98 -16.51
C ARG A 39 6.32 -3.69 -15.32
N TYR A 40 6.65 -3.34 -14.08
CA TYR A 40 6.11 -3.95 -12.86
C TYR A 40 5.29 -2.98 -12.01
N ARG A 41 5.16 -1.71 -12.41
CA ARG A 41 4.41 -0.73 -11.61
C ARG A 41 2.94 -1.10 -11.43
N HIS A 42 2.36 -1.82 -12.40
CA HIS A 42 0.99 -2.34 -12.30
C HIS A 42 0.82 -3.48 -11.27
N LEU A 43 1.93 -4.06 -10.76
CA LEU A 43 1.91 -5.14 -9.75
C LEU A 43 1.90 -4.61 -8.31
N ILE A 44 1.94 -3.29 -8.14
CA ILE A 44 1.90 -2.62 -6.84
C ILE A 44 0.96 -1.43 -6.89
N PRO A 45 0.41 -0.98 -5.75
CA PRO A 45 -0.28 0.29 -5.68
C PRO A 45 0.69 1.44 -5.99
N GLU A 46 0.14 2.55 -6.50
CA GLU A 46 0.94 3.69 -6.93
C GLU A 46 1.60 4.39 -5.71
N PRO A 47 2.93 4.55 -5.69
CA PRO A 47 3.59 5.28 -4.62
C PRO A 47 3.43 6.79 -4.79
N PHE A 48 3.40 7.51 -3.68
CA PHE A 48 3.64 8.95 -3.66
C PHE A 48 4.93 9.29 -2.93
N LYS A 49 5.41 10.52 -3.11
CA LYS A 49 6.58 11.07 -2.40
C LYS A 49 6.09 12.17 -1.47
N MET A 50 6.48 12.10 -0.21
CA MET A 50 6.21 13.19 0.72
C MET A 50 7.07 14.42 0.37
N PRO A 51 6.54 15.64 0.58
CA PRO A 51 7.34 16.86 0.51
C PRO A 51 8.58 16.72 1.40
N HIS A 52 9.76 17.09 0.87
CA HIS A 52 11.05 17.00 1.57
C HIS A 52 11.56 15.58 1.90
N SER A 53 10.86 14.52 1.49
CA SER A 53 11.31 13.14 1.68
C SER A 53 11.72 12.49 0.37
N ARG A 54 12.81 11.73 0.42
CA ARG A 54 13.23 10.85 -0.69
C ARG A 54 12.57 9.46 -0.61
N ARG A 55 11.83 9.17 0.47
CA ARG A 55 11.19 7.87 0.68
C ARG A 55 9.91 7.79 -0.12
N LEU A 56 9.69 6.62 -0.71
CA LEU A 56 8.42 6.24 -1.31
C LEU A 56 7.48 5.78 -0.19
N CYS A 57 6.24 6.22 -0.28
CA CYS A 57 5.21 5.90 0.68
C CYS A 57 3.85 5.72 0.01
N TRP A 58 2.94 5.08 0.74
CA TRP A 58 1.59 4.77 0.32
C TRP A 58 0.62 5.09 1.43
N TYR A 59 -0.63 5.36 1.08
CA TYR A 59 -1.69 5.41 2.05
C TYR A 59 -2.24 4.01 2.27
N GLU A 60 -2.30 3.56 3.52
CA GLU A 60 -2.71 2.20 3.87
C GLU A 60 -4.09 1.85 3.28
N HIS A 61 -5.04 2.79 3.33
CA HIS A 61 -6.39 2.58 2.81
C HIS A 61 -6.43 2.37 1.28
N GLU A 62 -5.58 3.08 0.52
CA GLU A 62 -5.47 2.89 -0.93
C GLU A 62 -4.85 1.55 -1.27
N VAL A 63 -3.84 1.12 -0.50
CA VAL A 63 -3.21 -0.19 -0.65
C VAL A 63 -4.22 -1.30 -0.40
N VAL A 64 -5.00 -1.20 0.67
CA VAL A 64 -6.06 -2.18 0.98
C VAL A 64 -7.11 -2.20 -0.14
N ALA A 65 -7.59 -1.05 -0.58
CA ALA A 65 -8.56 -0.96 -1.68
C ALA A 65 -8.02 -1.57 -2.98
N TRP A 66 -6.74 -1.33 -3.30
CA TRP A 66 -6.06 -1.92 -4.45
C TRP A 66 -5.98 -3.45 -4.35
N ILE A 67 -5.62 -3.98 -3.17
CA ILE A 67 -5.57 -5.43 -2.93
C ILE A 67 -6.96 -6.05 -3.13
N GLU A 68 -8.01 -5.42 -2.61
CA GLU A 68 -9.38 -5.90 -2.76
C GLU A 68 -9.84 -5.90 -4.23
N GLN A 69 -9.51 -4.84 -4.98
CA GLN A 69 -9.82 -4.75 -6.41
C GLN A 69 -9.10 -5.84 -7.22
N ASN A 70 -7.80 -6.02 -6.99
CA ASN A 70 -7.02 -7.06 -7.67
C ASN A 70 -7.44 -8.48 -7.29
N ARG A 71 -7.97 -8.68 -6.08
CA ARG A 71 -8.53 -9.96 -5.66
C ARG A 71 -9.85 -10.28 -6.37
N ARG A 72 -10.67 -9.28 -6.68
CA ARG A 72 -11.95 -9.44 -7.40
C ARG A 72 -11.79 -9.70 -8.89
N GLY A 73 -10.66 -9.33 -9.49
CA GLY A 73 -10.34 -9.68 -10.89
C GLY A 73 -10.03 -11.17 -11.15
N LEU A 74 -10.05 -12.00 -10.10
CA LEU A 74 -9.79 -13.44 -10.14
C LEU A 74 -11.05 -14.30 -9.87
N GLN A 75 -12.25 -13.72 -9.91
CA GLN A 75 -13.52 -14.44 -9.73
C GLN A 75 -14.35 -14.48 -11.01
#